data_AF-A0A2D6P4I8-F1
#
_entry.id   AF-A0A2D6P4I8-F1
#
_cell.length_a   1.000
_cell.length_b   1.000
_cell.length_c   1.000
_cell.angle_alpha   90.00
_cell.angle_beta   90.00
_cell.angle_gamma   90.00
#
_symmetry.space_group_name_H-M   'P 1'
#
loop_
_entity.id
_entity.type
_entity.pdbx_description
1 polymer ?
#
loop_
_entity_poly.entity_id
_entity_poly.type
_entity_poly.pdbx_seq_one_letter_code
_entity_poly.pdbx_strand_id
1 'polypeptide(L)'
;MRSNIKIKKDKYKSSRGSHSRILNISCRKCESFVLTYQKDGPGNLRRLYLDRIFSPKNLTDLGKKSIKEISLLKCKKCDETLGNAYIYEKENRKAFRLYQDSIIKKIRKLKEK
;
A
#
# COMPACT_ATOMS: atom_id res chain seq x y z
N MET A 1 -9.74 -6.84 -16.32
CA MET A 1 -10.71 -6.22 -15.37
C MET A 1 -10.26 -4.82 -14.98
N ARG A 2 -11.04 -3.78 -15.34
CA ARG A 2 -10.79 -2.39 -14.95
C ARG A 2 -11.39 -2.15 -13.56
N SER A 3 -10.56 -2.11 -12.52
CA SER A 3 -11.01 -1.72 -11.17
C SER A 3 -11.23 -0.21 -11.14
N ASN A 4 -12.47 0.24 -10.94
CA ASN A 4 -12.77 1.64 -10.62
C ASN A 4 -12.24 1.93 -9.21
N ILE A 5 -11.05 2.53 -9.13
CA ILE A 5 -10.43 2.91 -7.87
C ILE A 5 -10.96 4.28 -7.46
N LYS A 6 -11.86 4.30 -6.47
CA LYS A 6 -12.33 5.54 -5.83
C LYS A 6 -11.37 5.89 -4.69
N ILE A 7 -10.79 7.09 -4.75
CA ILE A 7 -9.93 7.62 -3.67
C ILE A 7 -10.72 7.66 -2.36
N LYS A 8 -10.14 7.08 -1.30
CA LYS A 8 -10.67 7.18 0.06
C LYS A 8 -10.49 8.59 0.59
N LYS A 9 -11.58 9.22 1.03
CA LYS A 9 -11.61 10.56 1.60
C LYS A 9 -12.02 10.45 3.07
N ASP A 10 -11.04 10.45 3.97
CA ASP A 10 -11.24 10.36 5.42
C ASP A 10 -10.31 11.33 6.16
N LYS A 11 -10.38 11.33 7.49
CA LYS A 11 -9.54 12.19 8.35
C LYS A 11 -8.03 12.05 8.07
N TYR A 12 -7.57 10.88 7.65
CA TYR A 12 -6.16 10.63 7.35
C TYR A 12 -5.71 11.20 6.02
N LYS A 13 -6.63 11.29 5.04
CA LYS A 13 -6.37 12.05 3.82
C LYS A 13 -6.34 13.54 4.14
N SER A 14 -7.35 14.04 4.86
CA SER A 14 -7.46 15.47 5.19
C SER A 14 -6.25 16.01 5.96
N SER A 15 -5.69 15.25 6.90
CA SER A 15 -4.51 15.63 7.67
C SER A 15 -3.20 15.67 6.86
N ARG A 16 -3.19 15.15 5.63
CA ARG A 16 -2.00 15.06 4.75
C ARG A 16 -2.11 15.91 3.49
N GLY A 17 -3.02 16.89 3.52
CA GLY A 17 -3.33 17.77 2.42
C GLY A 17 -4.35 17.18 1.44
N SER A 18 -4.80 18.00 0.48
CA SER A 18 -5.83 17.59 -0.49
C SER A 18 -5.34 16.55 -1.52
N HIS A 19 -4.03 16.30 -1.58
CA HIS A 19 -3.38 15.54 -2.64
C HIS A 19 -3.21 14.04 -2.31
N SER A 20 -3.83 13.20 -3.14
CA SER A 20 -3.65 11.75 -3.11
C SER A 20 -3.31 11.24 -4.50
N ARG A 21 -2.45 10.22 -4.58
CA ARG A 21 -2.09 9.54 -5.83
C ARG A 21 -2.30 8.05 -5.68
N ILE A 22 -2.73 7.40 -6.75
CA ILE A 22 -2.77 5.94 -6.80
C ILE A 22 -1.44 5.44 -7.37
N LEU A 23 -0.84 4.48 -6.67
CA LEU A 23 0.42 3.87 -7.03
C LEU A 23 0.22 2.39 -7.33
N ASN A 24 0.84 1.91 -8.40
CA ASN A 24 1.13 0.50 -8.55
C ASN A 24 2.50 0.25 -7.93
N ILE A 25 2.52 -0.66 -6.96
CA ILE A 25 3.72 -1.11 -6.26
C ILE A 25 4.13 -2.45 -6.88
N SER A 26 5.38 -2.53 -7.30
CA SER A 26 5.97 -3.74 -7.88
C SER A 26 7.21 -4.13 -7.09
N CYS A 27 7.57 -5.40 -7.10
CA CYS A 27 8.82 -5.87 -6.50
C CYS A 27 10.01 -5.30 -7.27
N ARG A 28 11.04 -4.79 -6.60
CA ARG A 28 12.23 -4.31 -7.29
C ARG A 28 13.02 -5.44 -7.95
N LYS A 29 13.10 -6.61 -7.33
CA LYS A 29 13.93 -7.73 -7.79
C LYS A 29 13.44 -8.37 -9.09
N CYS A 30 12.13 -8.55 -9.24
CA CYS A 30 11.55 -9.29 -10.38
C CYS A 30 10.50 -8.49 -11.17
N GLU A 31 10.33 -7.22 -10.83
CA GLU A 31 9.39 -6.26 -11.44
C GLU A 31 7.91 -6.66 -11.43
N SER A 32 7.57 -7.79 -10.79
CA SER A 32 6.20 -8.24 -10.70
C SER A 32 5.33 -7.28 -9.91
N PHE A 33 4.10 -7.09 -10.37
CA PHE A 33 3.11 -6.31 -9.66
C PHE A 33 2.78 -6.95 -8.31
N VAL A 34 2.81 -6.15 -7.25
CA VAL A 34 2.52 -6.60 -5.88
C VAL A 34 1.16 -6.11 -5.43
N LEU A 35 0.91 -4.80 -5.52
CA LEU A 35 -0.34 -4.19 -5.04
C LEU A 35 -0.62 -2.81 -5.63
N THR A 36 -1.88 -2.37 -5.53
CA THR A 36 -2.27 -0.99 -5.80
C THR A 36 -2.58 -0.27 -4.48
N TYR A 37 -2.04 0.93 -4.32
CA TYR A 37 -2.02 1.68 -3.07
C TYR A 37 -2.39 3.15 -3.26
N GLN A 38 -3.19 3.73 -2.36
CA GLN A 38 -3.37 5.17 -2.29
C GLN A 38 -2.32 5.80 -1.38
N LYS A 39 -1.46 6.62 -1.98
CA LYS A 39 -0.52 7.46 -1.26
C LYS A 39 -1.12 8.84 -1.03
N ASP A 40 -1.23 9.21 0.24
CA ASP A 40 -1.61 10.55 0.68
C ASP A 40 -0.34 11.35 1.00
N GLY A 41 -0.30 12.61 0.54
CA GLY A 41 0.79 13.56 0.84
C GLY A 41 2.11 13.36 0.04
N PRO A 42 3.00 14.36 0.08
CA PRO A 42 4.15 14.46 -0.84
C PRO A 42 5.39 13.63 -0.47
N GLY A 43 5.52 13.13 0.77
CA GLY A 43 6.75 12.48 1.26
C GLY A 43 7.09 11.11 0.65
N ASN A 44 8.21 10.51 1.04
CA ASN A 44 8.58 9.17 0.57
C ASN A 44 7.64 8.06 1.10
N LEU A 45 7.47 6.99 0.32
CA LEU A 45 6.64 5.84 0.70
C LEU A 45 7.48 4.88 1.56
N ARG A 46 7.49 5.11 2.88
CA ARG A 46 8.17 4.23 3.85
C ARG A 46 7.25 3.16 4.45
N ARG A 47 5.93 3.36 4.32
CA ARG A 47 4.89 2.57 4.97
C ARG A 47 3.72 2.37 4.03
N LEU A 48 3.14 1.18 4.06
CA LEU A 48 1.87 0.87 3.39
C LEU A 48 0.80 0.62 4.43
N TYR A 49 -0.09 1.58 4.65
CA TYR A 49 -1.24 1.37 5.54
C TYR A 49 -2.20 0.34 4.91
N LEU A 50 -2.63 -0.65 5.69
CA LEU A 50 -3.45 -1.75 5.15
C LEU A 50 -4.79 -1.24 4.61
N ASP A 51 -5.37 -0.22 5.25
CA ASP A 51 -6.61 0.40 4.82
C ASP A 51 -6.47 1.21 3.51
N ARG A 52 -5.25 1.42 2.99
CA ARG A 52 -4.98 2.14 1.74
C ARG A 52 -4.65 1.22 0.56
N ILE A 53 -4.62 -0.09 0.79
CA ILE A 53 -4.46 -1.09 -0.27
C ILE A 53 -5.80 -1.31 -0.98
N PHE A 54 -5.80 -1.28 -2.31
CA PHE A 54 -6.99 -1.52 -3.14
C PHE A 54 -7.02 -2.89 -3.81
N SER A 55 -5.83 -3.46 -4.05
CA SER A 55 -5.67 -4.70 -4.78
C SER A 55 -4.28 -5.26 -4.47
N PRO A 56 -4.09 -6.59 -4.46
CA PRO A 56 -5.08 -7.65 -4.64
C PRO A 56 -5.96 -7.92 -3.40
N LYS A 57 -7.09 -8.62 -3.58
CA LYS A 57 -8.08 -8.89 -2.49
C LYS A 57 -7.46 -9.55 -1.25
N ASN A 58 -6.53 -10.48 -1.46
CA ASN A 58 -5.83 -11.14 -0.36
C ASN A 58 -5.04 -10.18 0.55
N LEU A 59 -4.70 -8.98 0.07
CA LEU A 59 -4.07 -7.92 0.88
C LEU A 59 -5.09 -6.90 1.42
N THR A 60 -6.21 -6.67 0.73
CA THR A 60 -7.25 -5.76 1.23
C THR A 60 -7.93 -6.29 2.48
N ASP A 61 -8.09 -7.61 2.58
CA ASP A 61 -8.77 -8.26 3.71
C ASP A 61 -7.89 -8.31 4.97
N LEU A 62 -6.58 -8.09 4.85
CA LEU A 62 -5.65 -8.06 5.98
C LEU A 62 -5.96 -6.95 6.98
N GLY A 63 -6.63 -5.87 6.56
CA GLY A 63 -7.04 -4.81 7.49
C GLY A 63 -7.94 -5.32 8.63
N LYS A 64 -8.72 -6.38 8.38
CA LYS A 64 -9.65 -6.99 9.34
C LYS A 64 -8.96 -7.97 10.31
N LYS A 65 -7.81 -8.54 9.93
CA LYS A 65 -7.09 -9.53 10.76
C LYS A 65 -6.31 -8.87 11.88
N SER A 66 -6.02 -9.60 12.96
CA SER A 66 -5.11 -9.11 14.00
C SER A 66 -3.70 -8.97 13.43
N ILE A 67 -2.88 -8.06 13.97
CA ILE A 67 -1.52 -7.83 13.43
C ILE A 67 -0.65 -9.09 13.50
N LYS A 68 -0.88 -9.95 14.50
CA LYS A 68 -0.15 -11.20 14.72
C LYS A 68 -0.38 -12.23 13.61
N GLU A 69 -1.52 -12.17 12.94
CA GLU A 69 -1.87 -13.06 11.83
C GLU A 69 -1.36 -12.55 10.47
N ILE A 70 -0.82 -11.33 10.43
CA ILE A 70 -0.37 -10.72 9.19
C ILE A 70 1.10 -11.07 9.00
N SER A 71 1.34 -11.95 8.04
CA SER A 71 2.70 -12.31 7.61
C SER A 71 3.42 -11.14 6.94
N LEU A 72 4.73 -11.31 6.75
CA LEU A 72 5.57 -10.36 6.03
C LEU A 72 5.01 -10.08 4.61
N LEU A 73 5.19 -8.85 4.14
CA LEU A 73 4.85 -8.51 2.76
C LEU A 73 5.89 -9.14 1.84
N LYS A 74 5.54 -10.25 1.19
CA LYS A 74 6.40 -10.94 0.23
C LYS A 74 5.93 -10.77 -1.20
N CYS A 75 6.88 -10.81 -2.14
CA CYS A 75 6.58 -10.93 -3.55
C CYS A 75 6.11 -12.36 -3.89
N LYS A 76 4.92 -12.51 -4.47
CA LYS A 76 4.40 -13.84 -4.85
C LYS A 76 5.19 -14.54 -5.97
N LYS A 77 6.00 -13.80 -6.74
CA LYS A 77 6.73 -14.33 -7.90
C LYS A 77 8.14 -14.83 -7.54
N CYS A 78 8.85 -14.14 -6.66
CA CYS A 78 10.25 -14.46 -6.33
C CYS A 78 10.52 -14.63 -4.82
N ASP A 79 9.47 -14.66 -4.00
CA ASP A 79 9.48 -14.74 -2.53
C ASP A 79 10.28 -13.64 -1.79
N GLU A 80 10.74 -12.61 -2.51
CA GLU A 80 11.48 -11.50 -1.92
C GLU A 80 10.65 -10.81 -0.82
N THR A 81 11.28 -10.58 0.33
CA THR A 81 10.61 -9.90 1.45
C THR A 81 10.69 -8.40 1.24
N LEU A 82 9.52 -7.75 1.13
CA LEU A 82 9.39 -6.33 0.80
C LEU A 82 9.19 -5.46 2.04
N GLY A 83 8.72 -6.05 3.14
CA GLY A 83 8.53 -5.34 4.41
C GLY A 83 7.80 -6.15 5.47
N ASN A 84 7.68 -5.54 6.66
CA ASN A 84 7.19 -6.19 7.88
C ASN A 84 5.87 -5.59 8.34
N ALA A 85 4.92 -6.42 8.75
CA ALA A 85 3.68 -5.96 9.35
C ALA A 85 3.96 -5.36 10.75
N TYR A 86 3.40 -4.19 11.03
CA TYR A 86 3.47 -3.55 12.35
C TYR A 86 2.31 -2.59 12.58
N ILE A 87 2.15 -2.12 13.83
CA ILE A 87 1.22 -1.04 14.17
C ILE A 87 2.01 0.27 14.24
N TYR A 88 1.59 1.27 13.46
CA TYR A 88 2.13 2.62 13.57
C TYR A 88 1.50 3.32 14.76
N GLU A 89 2.23 3.37 15.87
CA GLU A 89 1.78 3.85 17.17
C GLU A 89 1.14 5.23 17.15
N LYS A 90 1.73 6.21 16.44
CA LYS A 90 1.21 7.58 16.38
C LYS A 90 -0.22 7.70 15.86
N GLU A 91 -0.67 6.74 15.04
CA GLU A 91 -2.03 6.72 14.50
C GLU A 91 -2.81 5.47 14.93
N ASN A 92 -2.19 4.58 15.72
CA ASN A 92 -2.68 3.23 16.03
C ASN A 92 -3.19 2.48 14.77
N ARG A 93 -2.41 2.52 13.68
CA ARG A 93 -2.80 1.97 12.38
C ARG A 93 -1.90 0.84 11.93
N LYS A 94 -2.50 -0.26 11.47
CA LYS A 94 -1.79 -1.39 10.87
C LYS A 94 -1.17 -1.00 9.53
N ALA A 95 0.10 -1.31 9.35
CA ALA A 95 0.83 -1.02 8.13
C ALA A 95 1.92 -2.06 7.88
N PHE A 96 2.42 -2.09 6.64
CA PHE A 96 3.72 -2.68 6.34
C PHE A 96 4.80 -1.60 6.41
N ARG A 97 5.86 -1.82 7.20
CA ARG A 97 7.11 -1.07 7.12
C ARG A 97 7.90 -1.62 5.95
N LEU A 98 8.08 -0.81 4.91
CA LEU A 98 8.84 -1.22 3.72
C LEU A 98 10.33 -1.25 4.03
N TYR A 99 11.01 -2.26 3.50
CA TYR A 99 12.47 -2.26 3.42
C TYR A 99 12.95 -1.24 2.39
N GLN A 100 14.14 -0.70 2.64
CA GLN A 100 14.72 0.29 1.77
C GLN A 100 14.94 -0.32 0.38
N ASP A 101 14.51 0.39 -0.65
CA ASP A 101 14.61 0.00 -2.05
C ASP A 101 14.00 -1.35 -2.42
N SER A 102 13.15 -1.96 -1.60
CA SER A 102 12.53 -3.26 -1.93
C SER A 102 11.46 -3.19 -3.03
N ILE A 103 10.96 -1.98 -3.34
CA ILE A 103 9.84 -1.77 -4.25
C ILE A 103 10.13 -0.74 -5.35
N ILE A 104 9.36 -0.86 -6.44
CA ILE A 104 9.21 0.13 -7.50
C ILE A 104 7.81 0.73 -7.37
N LYS A 105 7.73 2.07 -7.43
CA LYS A 105 6.46 2.83 -7.39
C LYS A 105 6.17 3.46 -8.75
N LYS A 106 5.03 3.14 -9.37
CA LYS A 106 4.57 3.77 -10.60
C LYS A 106 3.23 4.46 -10.37
N ILE A 107 3.10 5.72 -10.75
CA ILE A 107 1.83 6.46 -10.64
C ILE A 107 0.83 5.84 -11.62
N ARG A 108 -0.33 5.44 -11.11
CA ARG A 108 -1.44 4.96 -11.92
C ARG A 108 -2.30 6.16 -12.29
N LYS A 109 -2.31 6.53 -13.57
CA LYS A 109 -3.26 7.53 -14.09
C LYS A 109 -4.68 7.00 -13.88
N LEU A 110 -5.48 7.71 -13.09
CA LEU A 110 -6.92 7.51 -13.06
C LEU A 110 -7.44 8.22 -14.32
N LYS A 111 -8.14 7.50 -15.21
CA LYS A 111 -8.83 8.18 -16.29
C LYS A 111 -10.03 8.89 -15.66
N GLU A 112 -10.04 10.22 -15.73
CA GLU A 112 -11.25 11.01 -15.53
C GLU A 112 -12.25 10.60 -16.62
N LYS A 113 -13.50 10.44 -16.23
CA LYS A 113 -14.58 9.98 -17.10
C LYS A 113 -15.20 11.18 -17.78
#